data_AF-A0A3S0Z0M9-F1
#
_entry.id   AF-A0A3S0Z0M9-F1
#
_cell.length_a   1.000
_cell.length_b   1.000
_cell.length_c   1.000
_cell.angle_alpha   90.00
_cell.angle_beta   90.00
_cell.angle_gamma   90.00
#
_symmetry.space_group_name_H-M   'P 1'
#
loop_
_entity.id
_entity.type
_entity.pdbx_description
1 polymer ?
#
loop_
_entity_poly.entity_id
_entity_poly.type
_entity_poly.pdbx_seq_one_letter_code
_entity_poly.pdbx_strand_id
1 'polypeptide(L)'
;MKRGAMTDTFYRDFEAKFRGDPSLIRKRLRVYEPFLTPLAVQDEETLALDLGCGRGEWLETLADYGLNARGVDLDEGMLDVARTRGLTVDRMDALTALKMVPDSTLTLVSAFHLIEHLPFNMVREIAAEARRALRPGGILIFETPNPENPVVGLVNFHLDPTHIKPLPPALTSFVAENSGFSRNLILRLQGADPQEETAAHLGSILTDVSFDYAVVAQVDGPKARDLDAAFALHLGVDLYSCVQKFDEASAARIANVSQNLTSQHDELTSLRQNLTSQRHDLTNLQQELMVLRQQFERNWLERLLFRRSNGRPKRALRRMLFHKSGKPRGIFRNWIFKSDGRPRRAFRQWMNGPDYLALSWPAGQKLSPVLEPDENILAFKPHRPRPADLPENVMTIEELVTRADRSSVDGV
;
A
#
# COMPACT_ATOMS: atom_id res chain seq x y z
N MET A 1 -14.14 50.57 12.58
CA MET A 1 -12.67 50.60 12.76
C MET A 1 -12.06 50.86 11.39
N LYS A 2 -11.42 52.03 11.18
CA LYS A 2 -10.75 52.35 9.91
C LYS A 2 -9.62 51.35 9.71
N ARG A 3 -9.67 50.53 8.65
CA ARG A 3 -8.56 49.68 8.20
C ARG A 3 -7.41 50.62 7.87
N GLY A 4 -6.42 50.69 8.76
CA GLY A 4 -5.17 51.35 8.46
C GLY A 4 -4.54 50.64 7.29
N ALA A 5 -4.11 51.39 6.29
CA ALA A 5 -3.32 50.90 5.17
C ALA A 5 -2.18 50.04 5.74
N MET A 6 -2.28 48.71 5.62
CA MET A 6 -1.08 47.90 5.54
C MET A 6 -0.30 48.51 4.39
N THR A 7 0.91 48.98 4.68
CA THR A 7 1.75 49.76 3.76
C THR A 7 1.75 49.11 2.38
N ASP A 8 1.24 49.85 1.40
CA ASP A 8 1.06 49.51 -0.03
C ASP A 8 2.22 48.66 -0.61
N THR A 9 3.44 48.95 -0.16
CA THR A 9 4.67 48.25 -0.53
C THR A 9 4.72 46.79 -0.11
N PHE A 10 4.25 46.43 1.10
CA PHE A 10 4.32 45.05 1.61
C PHE A 10 3.46 44.10 0.78
N TYR A 11 2.24 44.52 0.45
CA TYR A 11 1.32 43.69 -0.34
C TYR A 11 1.86 43.52 -1.77
N ARG A 12 2.34 44.61 -2.39
CA ARG A 12 2.98 44.56 -3.71
C ARG A 12 4.21 43.66 -3.73
N ASP A 13 5.08 43.73 -2.73
CA ASP A 13 6.30 42.91 -2.65
C ASP A 13 5.96 41.43 -2.36
N PHE A 14 4.94 41.19 -1.55
CA PHE A 14 4.38 39.86 -1.30
C PHE A 14 3.83 39.26 -2.60
N GLU A 15 2.99 39.99 -3.31
CA GLU A 15 2.40 39.56 -4.57
C GLU A 15 3.47 39.36 -5.65
N ALA A 16 4.47 40.24 -5.75
CA ALA A 16 5.61 40.05 -6.65
C ALA A 16 6.41 38.76 -6.33
N LYS A 17 6.51 38.39 -5.05
CA LYS A 17 7.22 37.19 -4.61
C LYS A 17 6.42 35.90 -4.79
N PHE A 18 5.10 35.94 -4.57
CA PHE A 18 4.25 34.74 -4.50
C PHE A 18 3.34 34.53 -5.71
N ARG A 19 2.95 35.58 -6.45
CA ARG A 19 2.11 35.48 -7.66
C ARG A 19 2.87 34.84 -8.83
N GLY A 20 4.21 34.91 -8.81
CA GLY A 20 5.09 34.25 -9.78
C GLY A 20 5.49 35.14 -10.96
N ASP A 21 6.34 34.57 -11.82
CA ASP A 21 6.90 35.26 -12.98
C ASP A 21 5.82 35.56 -14.05
N PRO A 22 5.78 36.78 -14.63
CA PRO A 22 4.78 37.15 -15.63
C PRO A 22 4.71 36.19 -16.84
N SER A 23 5.84 35.61 -17.27
CA SER A 23 5.86 34.65 -18.38
C SER A 23 5.18 33.32 -18.00
N LEU A 24 5.34 32.88 -16.75
CA LEU A 24 4.66 31.71 -16.23
C LEU A 24 3.15 31.94 -16.12
N ILE A 25 2.74 33.12 -15.65
CA ILE A 25 1.32 33.52 -15.59
C ILE A 25 0.70 33.49 -16.99
N ARG A 26 1.34 34.15 -17.97
CA ARG A 26 0.86 34.11 -19.38
C ARG A 26 0.81 32.69 -19.94
N LYS A 27 1.74 31.81 -19.59
CA LYS A 27 1.68 30.39 -19.97
C LYS A 27 0.44 29.69 -19.39
N ARG A 28 0.11 29.95 -18.12
CA ARG A 28 -1.07 29.37 -17.46
C ARG A 28 -2.37 29.87 -18.07
N LEU A 29 -2.45 31.16 -18.42
CA LEU A 29 -3.63 31.77 -19.03
C LEU A 29 -3.96 31.23 -20.43
N ARG A 30 -3.02 30.55 -21.11
CA ARG A 30 -3.29 29.88 -22.41
C ARG A 30 -4.33 28.77 -22.31
N VAL A 31 -4.62 28.27 -21.11
CA VAL A 31 -5.71 27.29 -20.90
C VAL A 31 -7.07 27.80 -21.41
N TYR A 32 -7.25 29.12 -21.51
CA TYR A 32 -8.46 29.76 -22.01
C TYR A 32 -8.50 29.95 -23.53
N GLU A 33 -7.42 29.64 -24.26
CA GLU A 33 -7.35 29.73 -25.72
C GLU A 33 -8.56 29.10 -26.45
N PRO A 34 -9.08 27.93 -26.05
CA PRO A 34 -10.25 27.33 -26.68
C PRO A 34 -11.53 28.16 -26.55
N PHE A 35 -11.62 29.04 -25.55
CA PHE A 35 -12.72 29.98 -25.37
C PHE A 35 -12.48 31.29 -26.13
N LEU A 36 -11.25 31.81 -26.11
CA LEU A 36 -10.90 33.10 -26.71
C LEU A 36 -10.95 33.06 -28.24
N THR A 37 -10.42 31.99 -28.85
CA THR A 37 -10.31 31.90 -30.31
C THR A 37 -11.67 31.94 -31.01
N PRO A 38 -12.70 31.16 -30.60
CA PRO A 38 -14.03 31.29 -31.18
C PRO A 38 -14.63 32.68 -30.95
N LEU A 39 -14.52 33.24 -29.74
CA LEU A 39 -15.09 34.56 -29.42
C LEU A 39 -14.49 35.68 -30.30
N ALA A 40 -13.19 35.63 -30.58
CA ALA A 40 -12.52 36.60 -31.44
C ALA A 40 -12.99 36.54 -32.90
N VAL A 41 -13.40 35.37 -33.39
CA VAL A 41 -13.86 35.18 -34.77
C VAL A 41 -15.37 35.43 -34.93
N GLN A 42 -16.13 35.32 -33.84
CA GLN A 42 -17.58 35.46 -33.87
C GLN A 42 -18.06 36.86 -34.22
N ASP A 43 -17.33 37.90 -33.83
CA ASP A 43 -17.78 39.28 -33.96
C ASP A 43 -16.69 40.19 -34.49
N GLU A 44 -17.10 41.21 -35.22
CA GLU A 44 -16.21 42.26 -35.72
C GLU A 44 -15.72 43.19 -34.59
N GLU A 45 -16.51 43.32 -33.51
CA GLU A 45 -16.16 44.09 -32.31
C GLU A 45 -16.37 43.25 -31.05
N THR A 46 -15.28 42.86 -30.41
CA THR A 46 -15.32 42.16 -29.12
C THR A 46 -14.93 43.11 -27.99
N LEU A 47 -15.79 43.29 -26.99
CA LEU A 47 -15.46 44.05 -25.78
C LEU A 47 -15.33 43.12 -24.58
N ALA A 48 -14.19 43.18 -23.89
CA ALA A 48 -13.92 42.41 -22.69
C ALA A 48 -13.67 43.34 -21.48
N LEU A 49 -14.15 42.94 -20.30
CA LEU A 49 -13.90 43.62 -19.04
C LEU A 49 -13.28 42.66 -18.02
N ASP A 50 -12.09 43.00 -17.54
CA ASP A 50 -11.42 42.29 -16.47
C ASP A 50 -11.57 43.02 -15.13
N LEU A 51 -12.13 42.32 -14.15
CA LEU A 51 -12.39 42.82 -12.81
C LEU A 51 -11.25 42.40 -11.88
N GLY A 52 -10.54 43.36 -11.30
CA GLY A 52 -9.33 43.08 -10.51
C GLY A 52 -8.14 42.76 -11.41
N CYS A 53 -7.90 43.58 -12.43
CA CYS A 53 -6.95 43.26 -13.49
C CYS A 53 -5.47 43.25 -13.05
N GLY A 54 -5.15 43.79 -11.87
CA GLY A 54 -3.79 43.88 -11.36
C GLY A 54 -2.81 44.48 -12.36
N ARG A 55 -1.75 43.73 -12.68
CA ARG A 55 -0.69 44.18 -13.62
C ARG A 55 -1.06 43.99 -15.09
N GLY A 56 -2.23 43.40 -15.38
CA GLY A 56 -2.79 43.32 -16.72
C GLY A 56 -2.31 42.15 -17.59
N GLU A 57 -1.69 41.10 -17.03
CA GLU A 57 -1.24 39.94 -17.82
C GLU A 57 -2.39 39.26 -18.59
N TRP A 58 -3.60 39.26 -18.04
CA TRP A 58 -4.79 38.76 -18.74
C TRP A 58 -5.22 39.68 -19.88
N LEU A 59 -5.18 41.01 -19.69
CA LEU A 59 -5.46 41.97 -20.76
C LEU A 59 -4.49 41.83 -21.93
N GLU A 60 -3.20 41.62 -21.66
CA GLU A 60 -2.21 41.30 -22.69
C GLU A 60 -2.56 40.01 -23.44
N THR A 61 -3.00 38.99 -22.69
CA THR A 61 -3.41 37.71 -23.28
C THR A 61 -4.65 37.88 -24.16
N LEU A 62 -5.66 38.64 -23.72
CA LEU A 62 -6.83 38.95 -24.53
C LEU A 62 -6.46 39.69 -25.83
N ALA A 63 -5.53 40.65 -25.73
CA ALA A 63 -5.02 41.38 -26.89
C ALA A 63 -4.29 40.47 -27.89
N ASP A 64 -3.53 39.46 -27.43
CA ASP A 64 -2.88 38.48 -28.33
C ASP A 64 -3.90 37.72 -29.21
N TYR A 65 -5.12 37.51 -28.70
CA TYR A 65 -6.22 36.86 -29.44
C TYR A 65 -7.10 37.87 -30.19
N GLY A 66 -6.76 39.16 -30.19
CA GLY A 66 -7.48 40.20 -30.89
C GLY A 66 -8.71 40.76 -30.16
N LEU A 67 -8.89 40.44 -28.87
CA LEU A 67 -10.01 40.98 -28.09
C LEU A 67 -9.68 42.39 -27.56
N ASN A 68 -10.59 43.35 -27.77
CA ASN A 68 -10.47 44.68 -27.19
C ASN A 68 -10.91 44.62 -25.71
N ALA A 69 -9.93 44.80 -24.81
CA ALA A 69 -10.11 44.58 -23.39
C ALA A 69 -9.81 45.83 -22.55
N ARG A 70 -10.62 46.04 -21.52
CA ARG A 70 -10.39 47.01 -20.46
C ARG A 70 -10.29 46.31 -19.11
N GLY A 71 -9.40 46.77 -18.24
CA GLY A 71 -9.31 46.31 -16.85
C GLY A 71 -9.72 47.36 -15.85
N VAL A 72 -10.20 46.93 -14.68
CA VAL A 72 -10.36 47.80 -13.50
C VAL A 72 -9.69 47.19 -12.28
N ASP A 73 -9.08 48.03 -11.45
CA ASP A 73 -8.50 47.65 -10.17
C ASP A 73 -8.58 48.81 -9.16
N LEU A 74 -8.37 48.53 -7.87
CA LEU A 74 -8.28 49.57 -6.83
C LEU A 74 -6.83 49.97 -6.53
N ASP A 75 -5.85 49.13 -6.88
CA ASP A 75 -4.42 49.36 -6.67
C ASP A 75 -3.83 50.21 -7.81
N GLU A 76 -3.54 51.48 -7.53
CA GLU A 76 -2.94 52.40 -8.50
C GLU A 76 -1.54 51.96 -8.94
N GLY A 77 -0.76 51.34 -8.05
CA GLY A 77 0.59 50.89 -8.36
C GLY A 77 0.60 49.78 -9.40
N MET A 78 -0.38 48.86 -9.35
CA MET A 78 -0.56 47.83 -10.36
C MET A 78 -1.06 48.41 -11.69
N LEU A 79 -2.00 49.36 -11.62
CA LEU A 79 -2.52 50.05 -12.79
C LEU A 79 -1.44 50.85 -13.52
N ASP A 80 -0.51 51.48 -12.81
CA ASP A 80 0.63 52.17 -13.42
C ASP A 80 1.49 51.20 -14.23
N VAL A 81 1.74 49.98 -13.74
CA VAL A 81 2.45 48.94 -14.49
C VAL A 81 1.67 48.57 -15.76
N ALA A 82 0.36 48.33 -15.65
CA ALA A 82 -0.48 48.00 -16.81
C ALA A 82 -0.50 49.13 -17.86
N ARG A 83 -0.61 50.40 -17.44
CA ARG A 83 -0.56 51.57 -18.34
C ARG A 83 0.78 51.71 -19.04
N THR A 84 1.91 51.42 -18.35
CA THR A 84 3.23 51.45 -19.00
C THR A 84 3.39 50.41 -20.12
N ARG A 85 2.57 49.35 -20.09
CA ARG A 85 2.47 48.35 -21.16
C ARG A 85 1.45 48.71 -22.25
N GLY A 86 0.84 49.89 -22.18
CA GLY A 86 -0.16 50.35 -23.15
C GLY A 86 -1.56 49.74 -22.97
N LEU A 87 -1.84 49.17 -21.80
CA LEU A 87 -3.15 48.57 -21.51
C LEU A 87 -4.17 49.62 -21.11
N THR A 88 -5.43 49.39 -21.47
CA THR A 88 -6.55 50.28 -21.11
C THR A 88 -7.08 49.87 -19.75
N VAL A 89 -6.73 50.63 -18.71
CA VAL A 89 -7.10 50.32 -17.33
C VAL A 89 -7.54 51.55 -16.55
N ASP A 90 -8.57 51.37 -15.72
CA ASP A 90 -9.14 52.43 -14.88
C ASP A 90 -9.11 52.06 -13.40
N ARG A 91 -8.86 53.03 -12.54
CA ARG A 91 -8.99 52.82 -11.09
C ARG A 91 -10.45 52.88 -10.69
N MET A 92 -11.05 51.72 -10.44
CA MET A 92 -12.47 51.62 -10.13
C MET A 92 -12.80 50.34 -9.38
N ASP A 93 -13.81 50.41 -8.51
CA ASP A 93 -14.40 49.21 -7.91
C ASP A 93 -15.04 48.32 -8.99
N ALA A 94 -14.81 47.00 -8.89
CA ALA A 94 -15.23 46.02 -9.87
C ALA A 94 -16.74 46.04 -10.15
N LEU A 95 -17.56 46.07 -9.10
CA LEU A 95 -19.02 46.06 -9.25
C LEU A 95 -19.52 47.39 -9.82
N THR A 96 -18.92 48.50 -9.39
CA THR A 96 -19.22 49.83 -9.92
C THR A 96 -18.93 49.90 -11.41
N ALA A 97 -17.76 49.44 -11.85
CA ALA A 97 -17.39 49.38 -13.25
C ALA A 97 -18.37 48.56 -14.08
N LEU A 98 -18.76 47.38 -13.57
CA LEU A 98 -19.69 46.47 -14.26
C LEU A 98 -21.12 47.05 -14.35
N LYS A 99 -21.59 47.75 -13.30
CA LYS A 99 -22.90 48.45 -13.31
C LYS A 99 -22.95 49.61 -14.32
N MET A 100 -21.81 50.20 -14.66
CA MET A 100 -21.72 51.26 -15.68
C MET A 100 -21.77 50.72 -17.12
N VAL A 101 -21.57 49.42 -17.31
CA VAL A 101 -21.60 48.80 -18.64
C VAL A 101 -23.05 48.62 -19.10
N PRO A 102 -23.42 49.03 -20.34
CA PRO A 102 -24.76 48.82 -20.86
C PRO A 102 -25.08 47.32 -21.07
N ASP A 103 -26.36 46.99 -21.04
CA ASP A 103 -26.86 45.62 -21.23
C ASP A 103 -26.37 45.01 -22.56
N SER A 104 -26.00 43.73 -22.53
CA SER A 104 -25.67 42.94 -23.73
C SER A 104 -24.58 43.52 -24.64
N THR A 105 -23.56 44.15 -24.07
CA THR A 105 -22.45 44.78 -24.81
C THR A 105 -21.13 44.01 -24.72
N LEU A 106 -20.86 43.34 -23.61
CA LEU A 106 -19.60 42.62 -23.40
C LEU A 106 -19.66 41.23 -24.03
N THR A 107 -18.54 40.82 -24.61
CA THR A 107 -18.32 39.44 -25.07
C THR A 107 -17.73 38.59 -23.95
N LEU A 108 -16.93 39.20 -23.07
CA LEU A 108 -16.25 38.50 -21.97
C LEU A 108 -16.22 39.38 -20.71
N VAL A 109 -16.53 38.77 -19.57
CA VAL A 109 -16.24 39.33 -18.25
C VAL A 109 -15.34 38.34 -17.53
N SER A 110 -14.25 38.80 -16.94
CA SER A 110 -13.36 37.96 -16.14
C SER A 110 -13.13 38.56 -14.76
N ALA A 111 -12.85 37.68 -13.80
CA ALA A 111 -12.31 38.06 -12.50
C ALA A 111 -11.33 36.98 -12.04
N PHE A 112 -10.05 37.26 -12.17
CA PHE A 112 -8.96 36.36 -11.79
C PHE A 112 -8.44 36.75 -10.41
N HIS A 113 -8.50 35.81 -9.46
CA HIS A 113 -8.08 36.03 -8.08
C HIS A 113 -8.70 37.29 -7.43
N LEU A 114 -9.99 37.50 -7.67
CA LEU A 114 -10.76 38.60 -7.08
C LEU A 114 -11.81 38.13 -6.09
N ILE A 115 -12.60 37.11 -6.44
CA ILE A 115 -13.83 36.76 -5.72
C ILE A 115 -13.57 36.24 -4.29
N GLU A 116 -12.38 35.73 -4.01
CA GLU A 116 -11.92 35.34 -2.68
C GLU A 116 -11.67 36.52 -1.74
N HIS A 117 -11.49 37.73 -2.28
CA HIS A 117 -11.35 38.98 -1.53
C HIS A 117 -12.69 39.70 -1.30
N LEU A 118 -13.80 39.15 -1.83
CA LEU A 118 -15.10 39.80 -1.81
C LEU A 118 -16.09 39.12 -0.84
N PRO A 119 -16.97 39.90 -0.19
CA PRO A 119 -18.13 39.35 0.49
C PRO A 119 -19.00 38.54 -0.48
N PHE A 120 -19.55 37.40 -0.02
CA PHE A 120 -20.30 36.49 -0.90
C PHE A 120 -21.52 37.13 -1.59
N ASN A 121 -22.19 38.09 -0.96
CA ASN A 121 -23.28 38.85 -1.60
C ASN A 121 -22.79 39.65 -2.81
N MET A 122 -21.57 40.20 -2.74
CA MET A 122 -20.96 40.94 -3.83
C MET A 122 -20.56 40.02 -4.98
N VAL A 123 -20.08 38.80 -4.70
CA VAL A 123 -19.82 37.77 -5.73
C VAL A 123 -21.11 37.45 -6.52
N ARG A 124 -22.23 37.30 -5.81
CA ARG A 124 -23.55 37.09 -6.44
C ARG A 124 -23.99 38.29 -7.28
N GLU A 125 -23.80 39.51 -6.78
CA GLU A 125 -24.11 40.73 -7.54
C GLU A 125 -23.25 40.86 -8.79
N ILE A 126 -21.95 40.56 -8.72
CA ILE A 126 -21.05 40.57 -9.89
C ILE A 126 -21.54 39.55 -10.93
N ALA A 127 -21.90 38.33 -10.53
CA ALA A 127 -22.41 37.34 -11.46
C ALA A 127 -23.72 37.80 -12.15
N ALA A 128 -24.64 38.42 -11.41
CA ALA A 128 -25.88 38.94 -11.96
C ALA A 128 -25.66 40.13 -12.92
N GLU A 129 -24.78 41.07 -12.54
CA GLU A 129 -24.43 42.21 -13.39
C GLU A 129 -23.63 41.79 -14.62
N ALA A 130 -22.76 40.79 -14.49
CA ALA A 130 -22.06 40.19 -15.63
C ALA A 130 -23.07 39.55 -16.59
N ARG A 131 -24.07 38.83 -16.05
CA ARG A 131 -25.12 38.23 -16.88
C ARG A 131 -25.89 39.28 -17.69
N ARG A 132 -26.18 40.45 -17.11
CA ARG A 132 -26.85 41.58 -17.76
C ARG A 132 -25.96 42.23 -18.83
N ALA A 133 -24.70 42.50 -18.49
CA ALA A 133 -23.75 43.20 -19.34
C ALA A 133 -23.27 42.33 -20.53
N LEU A 134 -23.24 41.01 -20.38
CA LEU A 134 -22.83 40.08 -21.42
C LEU A 134 -23.88 39.95 -22.52
N ARG A 135 -23.42 40.03 -23.77
CA ARG A 135 -24.22 39.77 -24.97
C ARG A 135 -24.65 38.29 -25.05
N PRO A 136 -25.65 37.96 -25.88
CA PRO A 136 -25.96 36.58 -26.24
C PRO A 136 -24.72 35.80 -26.69
N GLY A 137 -24.42 34.65 -26.07
CA GLY A 137 -23.22 33.84 -26.36
C GLY A 137 -21.95 34.24 -25.59
N GLY A 138 -21.94 35.40 -24.92
CA GLY A 138 -20.80 35.88 -24.13
C GLY A 138 -20.54 35.04 -22.87
N ILE A 139 -19.32 35.16 -22.33
CA ILE A 139 -18.87 34.34 -21.20
C ILE A 139 -18.42 35.14 -19.98
N LEU A 140 -18.64 34.55 -18.81
CA LEU A 140 -18.08 34.96 -17.52
C LEU A 140 -17.00 33.96 -17.12
N ILE A 141 -15.85 34.43 -16.65
CA ILE A 141 -14.79 33.62 -16.08
C ILE A 141 -14.52 34.08 -14.65
N PHE A 142 -14.64 33.17 -13.69
CA PHE A 142 -14.13 33.35 -12.33
C PHE A 142 -13.01 32.35 -12.10
N GLU A 143 -11.79 32.82 -11.81
CA GLU A 143 -10.66 31.97 -11.38
C GLU A 143 -10.28 32.34 -9.95
N THR A 144 -10.11 31.33 -9.09
CA THR A 144 -9.84 31.52 -7.66
C THR A 144 -9.12 30.28 -7.09
N PRO A 145 -8.40 30.40 -5.96
CA PRO A 145 -7.76 29.27 -5.30
C PRO A 145 -8.73 28.14 -4.98
N ASN A 146 -8.31 26.91 -5.22
CA ASN A 146 -9.15 25.73 -5.07
C ASN A 146 -9.09 25.16 -3.64
N PRO A 147 -10.17 25.24 -2.84
CA PRO A 147 -10.20 24.64 -1.51
C PRO A 147 -10.24 23.11 -1.51
N GLU A 148 -10.46 22.46 -2.65
CA GLU A 148 -10.35 21.00 -2.75
C GLU A 148 -8.89 20.54 -2.57
N ASN A 149 -7.89 21.35 -2.93
CA ASN A 149 -6.50 21.03 -2.64
C ASN A 149 -6.21 21.29 -1.15
N PRO A 150 -5.77 20.29 -0.36
CA PRO A 150 -5.55 20.47 1.08
C PRO A 150 -4.45 21.49 1.41
N VAL A 151 -3.39 21.57 0.60
CA VAL A 151 -2.31 22.57 0.78
C VAL A 151 -2.86 23.97 0.54
N VAL A 152 -3.71 24.14 -0.47
CA VAL A 152 -4.33 25.43 -0.76
C VAL A 152 -5.32 25.81 0.34
N GLY A 153 -6.31 24.95 0.61
CA GLY A 153 -7.38 25.24 1.55
C GLY A 153 -6.93 25.41 3.00
N LEU A 154 -5.88 24.70 3.45
CA LEU A 154 -5.43 24.75 4.84
C LEU A 154 -4.26 25.71 5.08
N VAL A 155 -3.45 26.00 4.05
CA VAL A 155 -2.21 26.77 4.20
C VAL A 155 -2.16 27.96 3.24
N ASN A 156 -2.08 27.73 1.93
CA ASN A 156 -1.77 28.80 0.97
C ASN A 156 -2.85 29.88 0.94
N PHE A 157 -4.12 29.50 1.07
CA PHE A 157 -5.23 30.45 1.14
C PHE A 157 -5.09 31.43 2.30
N HIS A 158 -4.45 31.03 3.40
CA HIS A 158 -4.27 31.89 4.58
C HIS A 158 -2.97 32.68 4.58
N LEU A 159 -2.11 32.52 3.55
CA LEU A 159 -0.91 33.33 3.40
C LEU A 159 -1.25 34.78 3.01
N ASP A 160 -2.35 34.98 2.29
CA ASP A 160 -2.89 36.31 2.03
C ASP A 160 -3.92 36.68 3.11
N PRO A 161 -3.64 37.66 3.99
CA PRO A 161 -4.56 38.06 5.05
C PRO A 161 -5.78 38.83 4.56
N THR A 162 -5.84 39.18 3.27
CA THR A 162 -6.98 39.90 2.66
C THR A 162 -8.05 38.95 2.13
N HIS A 163 -7.75 37.66 1.97
CA HIS A 163 -8.74 36.64 1.63
C HIS A 163 -9.82 36.54 2.71
N ILE A 164 -11.08 36.41 2.28
CA ILE A 164 -12.23 36.36 3.19
C ILE A 164 -12.62 34.93 3.51
N LYS A 165 -12.98 34.14 2.49
CA LYS A 165 -13.39 32.73 2.64
C LYS A 165 -13.05 31.94 1.38
N PRO A 166 -12.59 30.68 1.51
CA PRO A 166 -12.47 29.80 0.35
C PRO A 166 -13.85 29.54 -0.26
N LEU A 167 -13.91 29.56 -1.59
CA LEU A 167 -15.13 29.30 -2.34
C LEU A 167 -15.04 27.89 -2.94
N PRO A 168 -15.94 26.96 -2.58
CA PRO A 168 -15.97 25.65 -3.21
C PRO A 168 -16.38 25.76 -4.70
N PRO A 169 -15.81 24.95 -5.61
CA PRO A 169 -16.14 25.01 -7.04
C PRO A 169 -17.64 24.86 -7.34
N ALA A 170 -18.32 23.93 -6.65
CA ALA A 170 -19.75 23.73 -6.78
C ALA A 170 -20.58 24.96 -6.37
N LEU A 171 -20.13 25.73 -5.37
CA LEU A 171 -20.81 26.96 -4.96
C LEU A 171 -20.67 28.05 -6.03
N THR A 172 -19.48 28.24 -6.58
CA THR A 172 -19.25 29.24 -7.64
C THR A 172 -20.00 28.87 -8.92
N SER A 173 -20.03 27.59 -9.28
CA SER A 173 -20.85 27.06 -10.38
C SER A 173 -22.33 27.36 -10.17
N PHE A 174 -22.88 27.06 -8.98
CA PHE A 174 -24.26 27.36 -8.64
C PHE A 174 -24.58 28.87 -8.64
N VAL A 175 -23.63 29.73 -8.26
CA VAL A 175 -23.80 31.18 -8.37
C VAL A 175 -24.01 31.60 -9.83
N ALA A 176 -23.27 31.03 -10.78
CA ALA A 176 -23.48 31.29 -12.19
C ALA A 176 -24.87 30.80 -12.66
N GLU A 177 -25.26 29.58 -12.31
CA GLU A 177 -26.59 29.04 -12.65
C GLU A 177 -27.72 29.92 -12.11
N ASN A 178 -27.65 30.27 -10.82
CA ASN A 178 -28.64 31.09 -10.14
C ASN A 178 -28.70 32.52 -10.71
N SER A 179 -27.61 33.02 -11.31
CA SER A 179 -27.58 34.32 -11.98
C SER A 179 -28.12 34.27 -13.42
N GLY A 180 -28.51 33.10 -13.93
CA GLY A 180 -29.20 32.97 -15.22
C GLY A 180 -28.31 32.65 -16.42
N PHE A 181 -27.09 32.16 -16.20
CA PHE A 181 -26.26 31.57 -17.25
C PHE A 181 -26.85 30.22 -17.68
N SER A 182 -26.79 29.89 -18.96
CA SER A 182 -27.47 28.70 -19.51
C SER A 182 -26.67 27.41 -19.34
N ARG A 183 -25.34 27.55 -19.25
CA ARG A 183 -24.41 26.48 -18.90
C ARG A 183 -23.17 27.05 -18.22
N ASN A 184 -22.48 26.22 -17.47
CA ASN A 184 -21.17 26.51 -16.93
C ASN A 184 -20.28 25.26 -16.92
N LEU A 185 -18.97 25.47 -16.83
CA LEU A 185 -17.95 24.43 -16.72
C LEU A 185 -16.99 24.80 -15.59
N ILE A 186 -16.65 23.82 -14.75
CA ILE A 186 -15.56 23.93 -13.77
C ILE A 186 -14.28 23.39 -14.43
N LEU A 187 -13.31 24.28 -14.62
CA LEU A 187 -11.95 23.93 -15.02
C LEU A 187 -11.11 23.79 -13.76
N ARG A 188 -10.40 22.67 -13.59
CA ARG A 188 -9.44 22.52 -12.51
C ARG A 188 -8.04 22.75 -13.06
N LEU A 189 -7.30 23.65 -12.41
CA LEU A 189 -6.13 24.29 -12.98
C LEU A 189 -4.87 24.03 -12.14
N GLN A 190 -3.73 24.01 -12.83
CA GLN A 190 -2.40 23.81 -12.23
C GLN A 190 -2.29 22.56 -11.32
N GLY A 191 -3.03 21.50 -11.64
CA GLY A 191 -2.89 20.16 -11.06
C GLY A 191 -2.27 19.17 -12.05
N ALA A 192 -2.31 17.88 -11.71
CA ALA A 192 -1.93 16.80 -12.61
C ALA A 192 -2.92 16.66 -13.78
N ASP A 193 -2.44 16.08 -14.88
CA ASP A 193 -3.30 15.68 -15.99
C ASP A 193 -4.21 14.51 -15.53
N PRO A 194 -5.54 14.60 -15.68
CA PRO A 194 -6.46 13.49 -15.38
C PRO A 194 -6.07 12.17 -16.03
N GLN A 195 -5.48 12.22 -17.23
CA GLN A 195 -5.11 11.07 -18.05
C GLN A 195 -3.75 10.50 -17.71
N GLU A 196 -2.91 11.23 -16.96
CA GLU A 196 -1.63 10.70 -16.52
C GLU A 196 -1.81 9.66 -15.40
N GLU A 197 -1.10 8.56 -15.56
CA GLU A 197 -1.04 7.46 -14.60
C GLU A 197 -0.04 7.84 -13.49
N THR A 198 -0.38 8.84 -12.68
CA THR A 198 0.49 9.26 -11.58
C THR A 198 0.54 8.19 -10.48
N ALA A 199 1.69 8.10 -9.80
CA ALA A 199 1.87 7.17 -8.69
C ALA A 199 0.93 7.54 -7.53
N ALA A 200 -0.14 6.78 -7.34
CA ALA A 200 -1.14 7.08 -6.32
C ALA A 200 -0.63 6.68 -4.91
N HIS A 201 0.14 7.59 -4.32
CA HIS A 201 0.64 7.59 -2.95
C HIS A 201 0.09 8.80 -2.22
N LEU A 202 0.04 8.78 -0.88
CA LEU A 202 -0.59 9.86 -0.10
C LEU A 202 -0.10 11.27 -0.47
N GLY A 203 1.19 11.43 -0.80
CA GLY A 203 1.75 12.71 -1.22
C GLY A 203 1.17 13.27 -2.52
N SER A 204 0.65 12.43 -3.41
CA SER A 204 0.06 12.87 -4.69
C SER A 204 -1.24 13.62 -4.47
N ILE A 205 -1.97 13.32 -3.39
CA ILE A 205 -3.19 14.07 -3.01
C ILE A 205 -2.86 15.55 -2.72
N LEU A 206 -1.64 15.86 -2.28
CA LEU A 206 -1.21 17.22 -1.98
C LEU A 206 -0.68 17.96 -3.22
N THR A 207 -0.12 17.23 -4.18
CA THR A 207 0.56 17.81 -5.36
C THR A 207 -0.27 17.77 -6.63
N ASP A 208 -1.14 16.77 -6.79
CA ASP A 208 -1.83 16.49 -8.04
C ASP A 208 -3.19 17.19 -8.07
N VAL A 209 -3.87 17.30 -6.92
CA VAL A 209 -5.12 18.06 -6.80
C VAL A 209 -4.88 19.49 -7.26
N SER A 210 -5.75 19.96 -8.13
CA SER A 210 -5.59 21.26 -8.79
C SER A 210 -5.53 22.41 -7.80
N PHE A 211 -4.57 23.32 -7.97
CA PHE A 211 -4.29 24.40 -7.04
C PHE A 211 -5.30 25.54 -7.15
N ASP A 212 -5.69 25.88 -8.38
CA ASP A 212 -6.77 26.82 -8.65
C ASP A 212 -7.90 26.11 -9.41
N TYR A 213 -9.05 26.75 -9.47
CA TYR A 213 -10.11 26.35 -10.37
C TYR A 213 -10.71 27.59 -11.02
N ALA A 214 -11.38 27.38 -12.15
CA ALA A 214 -12.20 28.40 -12.75
C ALA A 214 -13.61 27.89 -13.04
N VAL A 215 -14.58 28.80 -12.93
CA VAL A 215 -15.92 28.62 -13.47
C VAL A 215 -16.05 29.50 -14.70
N VAL A 216 -16.24 28.85 -15.85
CA VAL A 216 -16.59 29.52 -17.09
C VAL A 216 -18.07 29.33 -17.34
N ALA A 217 -18.85 30.42 -17.40
CA ALA A 217 -20.29 30.39 -17.59
C ALA A 217 -20.68 31.12 -18.86
N GLN A 218 -21.64 30.58 -19.62
CA GLN A 218 -22.05 31.16 -20.89
C GLN A 218 -23.50 31.61 -20.88
N VAL A 219 -23.72 32.76 -21.49
CA VAL A 219 -25.04 33.30 -21.82
C VAL A 219 -25.58 32.58 -23.05
N ASP A 220 -26.84 32.12 -23.01
CA ASP A 220 -27.47 31.55 -24.21
C ASP A 220 -27.57 32.58 -25.34
N GLY A 221 -27.46 32.13 -26.57
CA GLY A 221 -27.52 33.03 -27.71
C GLY A 221 -27.11 32.43 -29.04
N PRO A 222 -27.24 33.22 -30.13
CA PRO A 222 -26.66 32.88 -31.42
C PRO A 222 -25.17 32.59 -31.27
N LYS A 223 -24.67 31.59 -31.99
CA LYS A 223 -23.25 31.18 -31.96
C LYS A 223 -22.72 30.65 -30.61
N ALA A 224 -23.56 30.51 -29.58
CA ALA A 224 -23.13 29.91 -28.30
C ALA A 224 -22.50 28.51 -28.49
N ARG A 225 -22.98 27.77 -29.49
CA ARG A 225 -22.48 26.45 -29.88
C ARG A 225 -21.06 26.42 -30.42
N ASP A 226 -20.50 27.53 -30.89
CA ASP A 226 -19.12 27.52 -31.37
C ASP A 226 -18.12 27.28 -30.22
N LEU A 227 -18.57 27.49 -28.97
CA LEU A 227 -17.81 27.18 -27.76
C LEU A 227 -18.05 25.75 -27.24
N ASP A 228 -18.84 24.91 -27.93
CA ASP A 228 -19.15 23.54 -27.46
C ASP A 228 -17.90 22.70 -27.21
N ALA A 229 -16.87 22.83 -28.06
CA ALA A 229 -15.60 22.14 -27.87
C ALA A 229 -14.87 22.62 -26.60
N ALA A 230 -14.92 23.92 -26.30
CA ALA A 230 -14.33 24.48 -25.09
C ALA A 230 -15.09 24.05 -23.82
N PHE A 231 -16.42 23.97 -23.90
CA PHE A 231 -17.26 23.46 -22.81
C PHE A 231 -17.19 21.92 -22.62
N ALA A 232 -16.53 21.20 -23.53
CA ALA A 232 -16.24 19.77 -23.40
C ALA A 232 -14.84 19.48 -22.84
N LEU A 233 -14.08 20.51 -22.43
CA LEU A 233 -12.76 20.33 -21.84
C LEU A 233 -12.84 19.63 -20.48
N HIS A 234 -11.92 18.70 -20.26
CA HIS A 234 -11.71 18.02 -18.99
C HIS A 234 -10.29 18.28 -18.51
N LEU A 235 -10.13 19.25 -17.61
CA LEU A 235 -8.83 19.70 -17.12
C LEU A 235 -8.73 19.52 -15.61
N GLY A 236 -7.56 19.06 -15.19
CA GLY A 236 -7.15 18.91 -13.80
C GLY A 236 -7.97 17.88 -13.02
N VAL A 237 -7.46 17.56 -11.83
CA VAL A 237 -8.06 16.55 -10.96
C VAL A 237 -8.60 17.19 -9.68
N ASP A 238 -9.72 16.66 -9.20
CA ASP A 238 -10.34 17.00 -7.93
C ASP A 238 -9.83 16.10 -6.79
N LEU A 239 -10.11 16.50 -5.55
CA LEU A 239 -9.69 15.77 -4.36
C LEU A 239 -10.24 14.34 -4.31
N TYR A 240 -11.53 14.17 -4.64
CA TYR A 240 -12.19 12.87 -4.55
C TYR A 240 -11.61 11.89 -5.56
N SER A 241 -11.42 12.33 -6.80
CA SER A 241 -10.76 11.55 -7.85
C SER A 241 -9.34 11.12 -7.44
N CYS A 242 -8.57 12.00 -6.80
CA CYS A 242 -7.23 11.65 -6.29
C CYS A 242 -7.27 10.64 -5.14
N VAL A 243 -8.21 10.80 -4.20
CA VAL A 243 -8.41 9.85 -3.09
C VAL A 243 -8.80 8.47 -3.63
N GLN A 244 -9.72 8.42 -4.59
CA GLN A 244 -10.14 7.16 -5.20
C GLN A 244 -8.96 6.44 -5.89
N LYS A 245 -8.17 7.18 -6.70
CA LYS A 245 -6.94 6.61 -7.31
C LYS A 245 -5.98 6.06 -6.25
N PHE A 246 -5.83 6.76 -5.12
CA PHE A 246 -5.00 6.30 -4.01
C PHE A 246 -5.52 5.02 -3.34
N ASP A 247 -6.83 4.94 -3.10
CA ASP A 247 -7.46 3.76 -2.48
C ASP A 247 -7.36 2.54 -3.40
N GLU A 248 -7.62 2.71 -4.70
CA GLU A 248 -7.47 1.66 -5.71
C GLU A 248 -6.03 1.13 -5.78
N ALA A 249 -5.05 2.04 -5.82
CA ALA A 249 -3.64 1.65 -5.81
C ALA A 249 -3.23 0.97 -4.50
N SER A 250 -3.79 1.40 -3.37
CA SER A 250 -3.53 0.79 -2.06
C SER A 250 -4.11 -0.62 -1.98
N ALA A 251 -5.35 -0.82 -2.46
CA ALA A 251 -5.97 -2.14 -2.56
C ALA A 251 -5.16 -3.07 -3.48
N ALA A 252 -4.70 -2.57 -4.63
CA ALA A 252 -3.86 -3.35 -5.54
C ALA A 252 -2.52 -3.76 -4.91
N ARG A 253 -1.86 -2.87 -4.16
CA ARG A 253 -0.64 -3.18 -3.41
C ARG A 253 -0.89 -4.26 -2.35
N ILE A 254 -1.97 -4.15 -1.58
CA ILE A 254 -2.35 -5.14 -0.56
C ILE A 254 -2.65 -6.49 -1.20
N ALA A 255 -3.38 -6.52 -2.31
CA ALA A 255 -3.67 -7.75 -3.05
C ALA A 255 -2.39 -8.44 -3.54
N ASN A 256 -1.44 -7.67 -4.10
CA ASN A 256 -0.15 -8.18 -4.56
C ASN A 256 0.67 -8.78 -3.41
N VAL A 257 0.78 -8.07 -2.27
CA VAL A 257 1.45 -8.58 -1.07
C VAL A 257 0.79 -9.87 -0.57
N SER A 258 -0.55 -9.91 -0.54
CA SER A 258 -1.30 -11.08 -0.09
C SER A 258 -1.05 -12.29 -1.01
N GLN A 259 -1.07 -12.08 -2.32
CA GLN A 259 -0.78 -13.13 -3.31
C GLN A 259 0.66 -13.66 -3.16
N ASN A 260 1.63 -12.77 -2.96
CA ASN A 260 3.02 -13.16 -2.72
C ASN A 260 3.17 -13.97 -1.43
N LEU A 261 2.48 -13.57 -0.35
CA LEU A 261 2.47 -14.32 0.91
C LEU A 261 1.86 -15.71 0.76
N THR A 262 0.74 -15.85 0.03
CA THR A 262 0.14 -17.14 -0.28
C THR A 262 1.12 -18.02 -1.07
N SER A 263 1.73 -17.48 -2.13
CA SER A 263 2.72 -18.21 -2.92
C SER A 263 3.92 -18.70 -2.08
N GLN A 264 4.43 -17.85 -1.18
CA GLN A 264 5.52 -18.24 -0.28
C GLN A 264 5.07 -19.29 0.76
N HIS A 265 3.83 -19.21 1.25
CA HIS A 265 3.27 -20.20 2.17
C HIS A 265 3.14 -21.57 1.52
N ASP A 266 2.69 -21.63 0.27
CA ASP A 266 2.56 -22.87 -0.50
C ASP A 266 3.92 -23.50 -0.78
N GLU A 267 4.93 -22.68 -1.13
CA GLU A 267 6.32 -23.14 -1.30
C GLU A 267 6.90 -23.72 0.00
N LEU A 268 6.72 -23.02 1.13
CA LEU A 268 7.14 -23.52 2.45
C LEU A 268 6.44 -24.82 2.84
N THR A 269 5.16 -24.96 2.50
CA THR A 269 4.38 -26.17 2.78
C THR A 269 4.90 -27.34 1.94
N SER A 270 5.19 -27.13 0.66
CA SER A 270 5.80 -28.13 -0.22
C SER A 270 7.19 -28.55 0.28
N LEU A 271 8.03 -27.59 0.68
CA LEU A 271 9.35 -27.86 1.26
C LEU A 271 9.25 -28.70 2.54
N ARG A 272 8.29 -28.39 3.43
CA ARG A 272 8.04 -29.18 4.65
C ARG A 272 7.58 -30.60 4.33
N GLN A 273 6.72 -30.79 3.34
CA GLN A 273 6.27 -32.12 2.90
C GLN A 273 7.45 -32.93 2.35
N ASN A 274 8.29 -32.33 1.50
CA ASN A 274 9.49 -32.96 0.96
C ASN A 274 10.47 -33.39 2.06
N LEU A 275 10.76 -32.50 3.03
CA LEU A 275 11.61 -32.85 4.17
C LEU A 275 11.03 -33.99 5.01
N THR A 276 9.70 -34.02 5.17
CA THR A 276 9.02 -35.10 5.92
C THR A 276 9.15 -36.43 5.18
N SER A 277 8.98 -36.42 3.85
CA SER A 277 9.19 -37.61 3.00
C SER A 277 10.63 -38.10 3.09
N GLN A 278 11.62 -37.22 2.91
CA GLN A 278 13.04 -37.59 3.01
C GLN A 278 13.39 -38.16 4.39
N ARG A 279 12.81 -37.60 5.47
CA ARG A 279 12.99 -38.13 6.82
C ARG A 279 12.38 -39.52 6.96
N HIS A 280 11.22 -39.77 6.37
CA HIS A 280 10.62 -41.11 6.35
C HIS A 280 11.50 -42.11 5.60
N ASP A 281 12.00 -41.74 4.41
CA ASP A 281 12.90 -42.57 3.61
C ASP A 281 14.19 -42.92 4.36
N LEU A 282 14.81 -41.94 5.02
CA LEU A 282 15.98 -42.16 5.88
C LEU A 282 15.67 -43.14 7.03
N THR A 283 14.49 -43.03 7.63
CA THR A 283 14.07 -43.91 8.72
C THR A 283 13.88 -45.35 8.21
N ASN A 284 13.27 -45.51 7.03
CA ASN A 284 13.10 -46.81 6.38
C ASN A 284 14.45 -47.43 6.03
N LEU A 285 15.37 -46.67 5.43
CA LEU A 285 16.74 -47.11 5.14
C LEU A 285 17.49 -47.53 6.42
N GLN A 286 17.34 -46.79 7.51
CA GLN A 286 17.93 -47.16 8.80
C GLN A 286 17.36 -48.48 9.33
N GLN A 287 16.05 -48.71 9.20
CA GLN A 287 15.43 -49.99 9.58
C GLN A 287 15.92 -51.15 8.70
N GLU A 288 15.98 -50.95 7.38
CA GLU A 288 16.51 -51.97 6.46
C GLU A 288 17.96 -52.33 6.79
N LEU A 289 18.82 -51.32 7.03
CA LEU A 289 20.19 -51.53 7.46
C LEU A 289 20.26 -52.27 8.80
N MET A 290 19.38 -51.97 9.75
CA MET A 290 19.31 -52.67 11.04
C MET A 290 18.92 -54.14 10.85
N VAL A 291 17.93 -54.43 10.00
CA VAL A 291 17.51 -55.80 9.66
C VAL A 291 18.65 -56.55 8.97
N LEU A 292 19.28 -55.96 7.95
CA LEU A 292 20.44 -56.53 7.26
C LEU A 292 21.59 -56.81 8.24
N ARG A 293 21.91 -55.84 9.11
CA ARG A 293 22.92 -56.01 10.15
C ARG A 293 22.56 -57.15 11.10
N GLN A 294 21.30 -57.28 11.51
CA GLN A 294 20.84 -58.39 12.36
C GLN A 294 20.89 -59.75 11.65
N GLN A 295 20.66 -59.78 10.33
CA GLN A 295 20.82 -60.99 9.51
C GLN A 295 22.30 -61.40 9.38
N PHE A 296 23.22 -60.45 9.26
CA PHE A 296 24.66 -60.70 9.24
C PHE A 296 25.23 -61.04 10.64
N GLU A 297 24.76 -60.35 11.69
CA GLU A 297 25.13 -60.61 13.09
C GLU A 297 24.47 -61.88 13.67
N ARG A 298 23.47 -62.48 12.99
CA ARG A 298 23.07 -63.88 13.18
C ARG A 298 24.15 -64.81 12.61
N ASN A 299 25.30 -64.76 13.28
CA ASN A 299 26.52 -65.53 13.18
C ASN A 299 26.57 -66.48 11.97
N TRP A 300 27.06 -65.95 10.85
CA TRP A 300 27.51 -66.76 9.72
C TRP A 300 28.45 -67.89 10.19
N LEU A 301 29.31 -67.60 11.18
CA LEU A 301 30.17 -68.57 11.87
C LEU A 301 29.37 -69.64 12.61
N GLU A 302 28.28 -69.31 13.28
CA GLU A 302 27.43 -70.30 13.95
C GLU A 302 26.69 -71.18 12.93
N ARG A 303 26.24 -70.63 11.81
CA ARG A 303 25.65 -71.40 10.70
C ARG A 303 26.67 -72.31 10.00
N LEU A 304 27.94 -71.88 9.94
CA LEU A 304 29.02 -72.67 9.38
C LEU A 304 29.45 -73.81 10.31
N LEU A 305 29.54 -73.56 11.61
CA LEU A 305 30.14 -74.43 12.61
C LEU A 305 29.12 -75.31 13.36
N PHE A 306 27.86 -74.89 13.45
CA PHE A 306 26.80 -75.54 14.25
C PHE A 306 25.54 -75.82 13.41
N ARG A 307 24.72 -76.78 13.84
CA ARG A 307 23.45 -77.14 13.20
C ARG A 307 22.32 -76.25 13.71
N ARG A 308 21.45 -75.80 12.78
CA ARG A 308 20.33 -74.88 13.03
C ARG A 308 19.30 -75.36 14.06
N SER A 309 19.08 -76.68 14.18
CA SER A 309 17.95 -77.21 14.97
C SER A 309 18.25 -77.38 16.47
N ASN A 310 19.51 -77.50 16.87
CA ASN A 310 19.86 -77.83 18.26
C ASN A 310 21.21 -77.23 18.72
N GLY A 311 21.78 -76.30 17.96
CA GLY A 311 23.08 -75.70 18.25
C GLY A 311 24.23 -76.70 18.27
N ARG A 312 24.07 -77.92 17.74
CA ARG A 312 25.08 -78.99 17.81
C ARG A 312 26.22 -78.70 16.84
N PRO A 313 27.51 -78.74 17.28
CA PRO A 313 28.65 -78.60 16.38
C PRO A 313 28.56 -79.62 15.24
N LYS A 314 28.83 -79.19 13.99
CA LYS A 314 28.89 -80.09 12.84
C LYS A 314 29.95 -81.18 13.07
N ARG A 315 29.78 -82.35 12.44
CA ARG A 315 30.51 -83.59 12.77
C ARG A 315 32.04 -83.41 12.81
N ALA A 316 32.61 -82.61 11.90
CA ALA A 316 34.04 -82.30 11.86
C ALA A 316 34.49 -81.52 13.10
N LEU A 317 33.83 -80.38 13.39
CA LEU A 317 34.10 -79.55 14.56
C LEU A 317 33.87 -80.32 15.88
N ARG A 318 32.81 -81.13 15.95
CA ARG A 318 32.53 -81.96 17.13
C ARG A 318 33.64 -82.97 17.42
N ARG A 319 34.19 -83.63 16.39
CA ARG A 319 35.27 -84.61 16.53
C ARG A 319 36.60 -83.98 16.94
N MET A 320 36.82 -82.74 16.51
CA MET A 320 37.99 -81.94 16.87
C MET A 320 37.90 -81.49 18.34
N LEU A 321 36.75 -80.96 18.75
CA LEU A 321 36.57 -80.33 20.06
C LEU A 321 36.22 -81.30 21.18
N PHE A 322 35.58 -82.45 20.87
CA PHE A 322 35.08 -83.40 21.88
C PHE A 322 35.58 -84.83 21.62
N HIS A 323 35.78 -85.58 22.72
CA HIS A 323 35.98 -87.03 22.70
C HIS A 323 34.67 -87.75 22.37
N LYS A 324 34.74 -89.05 22.03
CA LYS A 324 33.54 -89.88 21.75
C LYS A 324 32.56 -89.93 22.94
N SER A 325 33.06 -89.73 24.17
CA SER A 325 32.28 -89.64 25.41
C SER A 325 31.58 -88.30 25.63
N GLY A 326 31.76 -87.32 24.74
CA GLY A 326 31.19 -85.97 24.93
C GLY A 326 32.05 -85.03 25.76
N LYS A 327 33.18 -85.49 26.32
CA LYS A 327 34.11 -84.62 27.06
C LYS A 327 34.90 -83.72 26.10
N PRO A 328 35.02 -82.41 26.36
CA PRO A 328 35.87 -81.54 25.56
C PRO A 328 37.35 -81.94 25.68
N ARG A 329 38.07 -81.93 24.56
CA ARG A 329 39.51 -82.21 24.54
C ARG A 329 40.27 -81.09 25.24
N GLY A 330 41.25 -81.43 26.09
CA GLY A 330 41.91 -80.48 27.00
C GLY A 330 42.46 -79.21 26.33
N ILE A 331 43.07 -79.34 25.15
CA ILE A 331 43.64 -78.21 24.38
C ILE A 331 42.57 -77.21 23.94
N PHE A 332 41.32 -77.65 23.75
CA PHE A 332 40.20 -76.82 23.29
C PHE A 332 39.24 -76.44 24.42
N ARG A 333 39.55 -76.77 25.68
CA ARG A 333 38.67 -76.51 26.83
C ARG A 333 38.35 -75.01 26.97
N ASN A 334 39.35 -74.14 26.74
CA ASN A 334 39.19 -72.68 26.84
C ASN A 334 38.41 -72.06 25.67
N TRP A 335 38.21 -72.81 24.59
CA TRP A 335 37.34 -72.42 23.45
C TRP A 335 35.88 -72.78 23.69
N ILE A 336 35.61 -73.71 24.61
CA ILE A 336 34.28 -74.27 24.88
C ILE A 336 33.70 -73.68 26.18
N PHE A 337 34.54 -73.53 27.19
CA PHE A 337 34.21 -72.92 28.47
C PHE A 337 34.88 -71.55 28.63
N LYS A 338 34.24 -70.70 29.43
CA LYS A 338 34.85 -69.50 30.01
C LYS A 338 35.72 -69.90 31.22
N SER A 339 36.51 -68.96 31.72
CA SER A 339 37.32 -69.15 32.95
C SER A 339 36.48 -69.49 34.19
N ASP A 340 35.20 -69.09 34.19
CA ASP A 340 34.21 -69.39 35.23
C ASP A 340 33.58 -70.80 35.12
N GLY A 341 34.01 -71.61 34.15
CA GLY A 341 33.50 -72.97 33.93
C GLY A 341 32.17 -73.04 33.16
N ARG A 342 31.54 -71.92 32.80
CA ARG A 342 30.29 -71.90 32.03
C ARG A 342 30.54 -72.06 30.52
N PRO A 343 29.62 -72.71 29.78
CA PRO A 343 29.65 -72.73 28.32
C PRO A 343 29.79 -71.33 27.70
N ARG A 344 30.68 -71.17 26.72
CA ARG A 344 30.64 -70.00 25.82
C ARG A 344 29.33 -70.01 25.00
N ARG A 345 28.84 -68.82 24.63
CA ARG A 345 27.52 -68.60 24.01
C ARG A 345 27.20 -69.58 22.87
N ALA A 346 28.15 -69.82 21.97
CA ALA A 346 28.01 -70.72 20.83
C ALA A 346 27.77 -72.20 21.18
N PHE A 347 28.23 -72.67 22.35
CA PHE A 347 28.06 -74.07 22.81
C PHE A 347 26.95 -74.23 23.84
N ARG A 348 26.40 -73.12 24.36
CA ARG A 348 25.40 -73.12 25.45
C ARG A 348 24.16 -73.91 25.09
N GLN A 349 23.60 -73.69 23.90
CA GLN A 349 22.38 -74.34 23.44
C GLN A 349 22.54 -75.86 23.31
N TRP A 350 23.67 -76.34 22.77
CA TRP A 350 23.89 -77.77 22.61
C TRP A 350 24.30 -78.47 23.90
N MET A 351 25.11 -77.85 24.76
CA MET A 351 25.53 -78.46 26.02
C MET A 351 24.41 -78.50 27.08
N ASN A 352 23.41 -77.63 26.96
CA ASN A 352 22.18 -77.69 27.78
C ASN A 352 21.09 -78.57 27.13
N GLY A 353 21.34 -79.14 25.95
CA GLY A 353 20.38 -79.99 25.26
C GLY A 353 20.35 -81.43 25.80
N PRO A 354 19.21 -82.14 25.69
CA PRO A 354 19.04 -83.50 26.23
C PRO A 354 20.05 -84.50 25.65
N ASP A 355 20.42 -84.36 24.37
CA ASP A 355 21.42 -85.21 23.69
C ASP A 355 22.82 -85.15 24.33
N TYR A 356 23.22 -84.00 24.88
CA TYR A 356 24.54 -83.83 25.49
C TYR A 356 24.54 -84.23 26.96
N LEU A 357 23.46 -83.90 27.67
CA LEU A 357 23.28 -84.27 29.07
C LEU A 357 23.10 -85.79 29.27
N ALA A 358 22.64 -86.50 28.23
CA ALA A 358 22.53 -87.96 28.22
C ALA A 358 23.88 -88.69 28.00
N LEU A 359 24.96 -87.99 27.68
CA LEU A 359 26.28 -88.62 27.51
C LEU A 359 26.85 -89.02 28.88
N SER A 360 27.45 -90.22 28.96
CA SER A 360 28.01 -90.76 30.19
C SER A 360 29.32 -90.07 30.58
N TRP A 361 29.27 -89.27 31.65
CA TRP A 361 30.44 -88.65 32.28
C TRP A 361 31.02 -89.56 33.36
N PRO A 362 32.36 -89.66 33.51
CA PRO A 362 32.98 -90.24 34.70
C PRO A 362 32.51 -89.51 35.97
N ALA A 363 32.30 -90.23 37.07
CA ALA A 363 31.75 -89.69 38.31
C ALA A 363 32.56 -88.47 38.83
N GLY A 364 31.84 -87.39 39.20
CA GLY A 364 32.43 -86.17 39.80
C GLY A 364 32.57 -84.93 38.89
N GLN A 365 32.09 -84.96 37.64
CA GLN A 365 32.22 -83.83 36.69
C GLN A 365 30.90 -83.43 35.98
N LYS A 366 29.75 -83.49 36.65
CA LYS A 366 28.47 -82.99 36.08
C LYS A 366 28.42 -81.45 36.14
N LEU A 367 28.07 -80.81 35.02
CA LEU A 367 27.77 -79.38 34.95
C LEU A 367 26.35 -79.14 35.47
N SER A 368 26.19 -78.20 36.41
CA SER A 368 24.87 -77.75 36.86
C SER A 368 24.21 -76.86 35.79
N PRO A 369 22.90 -77.02 35.51
CA PRO A 369 22.19 -76.17 34.56
C PRO A 369 22.07 -74.73 35.08
N VAL A 370 22.17 -73.76 34.16
CA VAL A 370 22.07 -72.32 34.45
C VAL A 370 20.61 -71.89 34.25
N LEU A 371 19.98 -71.35 35.30
CA LEU A 371 18.68 -70.66 35.24
C LEU A 371 18.91 -69.20 34.78
N GLU A 372 18.09 -68.70 33.85
CA GLU A 372 18.09 -67.28 33.42
C GLU A 372 17.17 -66.44 34.31
N PRO A 373 17.47 -65.15 34.61
CA PRO A 373 16.59 -64.29 35.38
C PRO A 373 15.63 -63.45 34.51
N ASP A 374 14.47 -63.18 35.11
CA ASP A 374 13.24 -62.59 34.56
C ASP A 374 13.34 -61.18 33.95
N GLU A 375 12.46 -60.94 32.98
CA GLU A 375 12.22 -59.67 32.27
C GLU A 375 11.68 -58.57 33.22
N ASN A 376 12.41 -57.47 33.36
CA ASN A 376 11.93 -56.27 34.04
C ASN A 376 11.36 -55.26 33.02
N ILE A 377 10.03 -55.20 32.93
CA ILE A 377 9.27 -54.21 32.16
C ILE A 377 9.26 -52.88 32.93
N LEU A 378 9.94 -51.85 32.40
CA LEU A 378 9.82 -50.47 32.89
C LEU A 378 8.61 -49.80 32.24
N ALA A 379 7.55 -49.60 33.03
CA ALA A 379 6.40 -48.77 32.65
C ALA A 379 6.74 -47.27 32.79
N PHE A 380 6.72 -46.55 31.67
CA PHE A 380 6.93 -45.10 31.62
C PHE A 380 5.61 -44.36 31.91
N LYS A 381 5.57 -43.51 32.94
CA LYS A 381 4.47 -42.54 33.16
C LYS A 381 4.95 -41.15 32.76
N PRO A 382 4.28 -40.44 31.83
CA PRO A 382 4.70 -39.10 31.43
C PRO A 382 4.37 -38.08 32.55
N HIS A 383 5.36 -37.24 32.88
CA HIS A 383 5.24 -36.14 33.83
C HIS A 383 4.56 -34.95 33.15
N ARG A 384 3.49 -34.39 33.74
CA ARG A 384 2.99 -33.05 33.36
C ARG A 384 3.86 -32.00 34.09
N PRO A 385 4.39 -30.98 33.40
CA PRO A 385 5.14 -29.91 34.05
C PRO A 385 4.22 -29.11 34.99
N ARG A 386 4.79 -28.63 36.11
CA ARG A 386 4.07 -27.80 37.08
C ARG A 386 4.16 -26.33 36.63
N PRO A 387 3.22 -25.46 37.04
CA PRO A 387 3.19 -24.05 36.61
C PRO A 387 4.47 -23.26 36.93
N ALA A 388 5.30 -23.74 37.87
CA ALA A 388 6.59 -23.15 38.22
C ALA A 388 7.71 -23.39 37.17
N ASP A 389 7.47 -24.26 36.18
CA ASP A 389 8.46 -24.63 35.15
C ASP A 389 8.35 -23.75 33.87
N LEU A 390 7.46 -22.74 33.86
CA LEU A 390 7.25 -21.84 32.72
C LEU A 390 8.11 -20.55 32.85
N PRO A 391 8.72 -20.04 31.76
CA PRO A 391 9.42 -18.76 31.76
C PRO A 391 8.47 -17.60 32.12
N GLU A 392 8.96 -16.57 32.83
CA GLU A 392 8.19 -15.39 33.32
C GLU A 392 7.40 -14.62 32.23
N ASN A 393 7.60 -14.96 30.96
CA ASN A 393 7.06 -14.26 29.79
C ASN A 393 5.87 -15.01 29.16
N VAL A 394 5.48 -16.17 29.69
CA VAL A 394 4.41 -17.01 29.15
C VAL A 394 3.19 -16.93 30.06
N MET A 395 2.20 -16.13 29.66
CA MET A 395 0.91 -16.04 30.36
C MET A 395 0.15 -17.37 30.26
N THR A 396 -0.48 -17.74 31.35
CA THR A 396 -1.41 -18.87 31.38
C THR A 396 -2.75 -18.49 30.72
N ILE A 397 -3.51 -19.49 30.29
CA ILE A 397 -4.84 -19.29 29.67
C ILE A 397 -5.79 -18.55 30.63
N GLU A 398 -5.68 -18.77 31.94
CA GLU A 398 -6.49 -18.10 32.96
C GLU A 398 -6.18 -16.60 33.07
N GLU A 399 -4.92 -16.20 32.92
CA GLU A 399 -4.50 -14.79 32.90
C GLU A 399 -4.97 -14.06 31.64
N LEU A 400 -4.98 -14.76 30.50
CA LEU A 400 -5.51 -14.26 29.23
C LEU A 400 -7.02 -13.97 29.29
N VAL A 401 -7.79 -14.85 29.93
CA VAL A 401 -9.24 -14.68 30.11
C VAL A 401 -9.56 -13.51 31.05
N THR A 402 -8.82 -13.37 32.15
CA THR A 402 -9.04 -12.29 33.13
C THR A 402 -8.75 -10.90 32.58
N ARG A 403 -7.83 -10.79 31.60
CA ARG A 403 -7.45 -9.52 30.97
C ARG A 403 -8.45 -9.07 29.90
N ALA A 404 -9.08 -10.02 29.20
CA ALA A 404 -10.13 -9.75 28.23
C ALA A 404 -11.41 -9.20 28.89
N ASP A 405 -11.74 -9.67 30.10
CA ASP A 405 -12.90 -9.20 30.87
C ASP A 405 -12.72 -7.79 31.46
N ARG A 406 -11.49 -7.28 31.58
CA ARG A 406 -11.24 -5.90 32.05
C ARG A 406 -11.28 -4.86 30.92
N SER A 407 -11.06 -5.26 29.68
CA SER A 407 -11.13 -4.35 28.51
C SER A 407 -12.57 -4.02 28.07
N SER A 408 -13.58 -4.73 28.58
CA SER A 408 -14.99 -4.53 28.22
C SER A 408 -15.75 -3.60 29.18
N VAL A 409 -15.13 -3.13 30.27
CA VAL A 409 -15.81 -2.34 31.32
C VAL A 409 -15.45 -0.83 31.29
N ASP A 410 -14.33 -0.43 30.70
CA ASP A 410 -13.86 0.97 30.68
C ASP A 410 -14.03 1.69 29.33
N GLY A 411 -15.10 1.40 28.59
CA GLY A 411 -15.33 1.97 27.26
C GLY A 411 -16.79 2.22 26.90
N VAL A 412 -17.48 3.09 27.66
CA VAL A 412 -18.62 3.92 27.21
C VAL A 412 -18.52 5.30 27.85
#